data_AF-A0A7S1HH66-F1
#
_entry.id   AF-A0A7S1HH66-F1
#
_cell.length_a   1.000
_cell.length_b   1.000
_cell.length_c   1.000
_cell.angle_alpha   90.00
_cell.angle_beta   90.00
_cell.angle_gamma   90.00
#
_symmetry.space_group_name_H-M   'P 1'
#
loop_
_entity.id
_entity.type
_entity.pdbx_description
1 polymer ?
#
loop_
_entity_poly.entity_id
_entity_poly.type
_entity_poly.pdbx_seq_one_letter_code
_entity_poly.pdbx_strand_id
1 'polypeptide(L)'
;NTFMDAKACCDYLYQSNISIPEKTAITGSSAGGLLVGAFLNMFPNMVAAAVAKVPFVDPSATMSDPSLPLTTHEYDEWGDVHNDQAARDLLRSYCPYENVKRQKYPPIMATASYQDTRVGYWEA
;
A
#
# COMPACT_ATOMS: atom_id res chain seq x y z
N ASN A 1 5.50 3.55 10.14
CA ASN A 1 6.92 3.81 9.79
C ASN A 1 7.22 3.52 8.34
N THR A 2 6.95 2.32 7.83
CA THR A 2 7.18 1.89 6.42
C THR A 2 6.98 2.98 5.37
N PHE A 3 5.83 3.65 5.36
CA PHE A 3 5.51 4.69 4.35
C PHE A 3 6.31 5.99 4.54
N MET A 4 6.58 6.36 5.80
CA MET A 4 7.39 7.52 6.15
C MET A 4 8.86 7.28 5.82
N ASP A 5 9.34 6.05 6.00
CA ASP A 5 10.72 5.69 5.68
C ASP A 5 10.93 5.67 4.16
N ALA A 6 9.95 5.17 3.39
CA ALA A 6 9.97 5.29 1.93
C ALA A 6 10.03 6.76 1.48
N LYS A 7 9.29 7.64 2.16
CA LYS A 7 9.35 9.08 1.91
C LYS A 7 10.74 9.63 2.23
N ALA A 8 11.32 9.26 3.37
CA ALA A 8 12.65 9.71 3.78
C ALA A 8 13.72 9.28 2.78
N CYS A 9 13.62 8.07 2.22
CA CYS A 9 14.49 7.61 1.13
C CYS A 9 14.35 8.48 -0.11
N CYS A 10 13.13 8.80 -0.56
CA CYS A 10 12.92 9.72 -1.68
C CYS A 10 13.49 11.12 -1.40
N ASP A 11 13.24 11.68 -0.21
CA ASP A 11 13.79 12.98 0.19
C ASP A 11 15.32 12.97 0.12
N TYR A 12 15.96 11.92 0.62
CA TYR A 12 17.41 11.78 0.55
C TYR A 12 17.93 11.74 -0.89
N LEU A 13 17.27 10.99 -1.78
CA LEU A 13 17.64 10.92 -3.20
C LEU A 13 17.54 12.30 -3.87
N TYR A 14 16.55 13.10 -3.49
CA TYR A 14 16.33 14.44 -4.06
C TYR A 14 17.33 15.46 -3.51
N GLN A 15 17.56 15.45 -2.20
CA GLN A 15 18.56 16.31 -1.55
C GLN A 15 19.99 16.01 -2.02
N SER A 16 20.26 14.74 -2.34
CA SER A 16 21.56 14.31 -2.87
C SER A 16 21.72 14.54 -4.38
N ASN A 17 20.74 15.16 -5.04
CA ASN A 17 20.70 15.37 -6.49
C ASN A 17 20.85 14.07 -7.32
N ILE A 18 20.47 12.92 -6.75
CA ILE A 18 20.49 11.62 -7.45
C ILE A 18 19.28 11.50 -8.38
N SER A 19 18.14 12.03 -7.96
CA SER A 19 16.92 12.08 -8.76
C SER A 19 16.09 13.32 -8.41
N ILE A 20 14.95 13.47 -9.07
CA ILE A 20 13.91 14.47 -8.79
C ILE A 20 12.54 13.77 -8.87
N PRO A 21 11.47 14.32 -8.27
CA PRO A 21 10.13 13.73 -8.33
C PRO A 21 9.69 13.34 -9.75
N GLU A 22 9.93 14.21 -10.74
CA GLU A 22 9.57 14.04 -12.15
C GLU A 22 10.31 12.90 -12.86
N LYS A 23 11.40 12.39 -12.26
CA LYS A 23 12.22 11.30 -12.79
C LYS A 23 12.24 10.06 -11.90
N THR A 24 11.39 10.02 -10.87
CA THR A 24 11.36 8.92 -9.89
C THR A 24 10.09 8.11 -10.04
N ALA A 25 10.22 6.79 -10.03
CA ALA A 25 9.10 5.87 -9.99
C ALA A 25 9.18 5.00 -8.73
N ILE A 26 8.02 4.60 -8.20
CA ILE A 26 7.94 3.65 -7.08
C ILE A 26 7.36 2.32 -7.55
N THR A 27 7.91 1.22 -7.06
CA THR A 27 7.41 -0.13 -7.38
C THR A 27 7.30 -0.97 -6.14
N GLY A 28 6.28 -1.82 -6.09
CA GLY A 28 6.04 -2.74 -4.97
C GLY A 28 5.20 -3.94 -5.39
N SER A 29 5.33 -5.05 -4.65
CA SER A 29 4.59 -6.29 -4.92
C SER A 29 3.97 -6.85 -3.65
N SER A 30 2.75 -7.41 -3.70
CA SER A 30 2.07 -7.99 -2.53
C SER A 30 1.97 -6.97 -1.38
N ALA A 31 2.56 -7.23 -0.21
CA ALA A 31 2.68 -6.25 0.88
C ALA A 31 3.49 -4.99 0.48
N GLY A 32 4.38 -5.07 -0.50
CA GLY A 32 4.98 -3.89 -1.13
C GLY A 32 3.97 -3.06 -1.94
N GLY A 33 2.88 -3.67 -2.40
CA GLY A 33 1.74 -2.98 -3.01
C GLY A 33 0.96 -2.13 -2.01
N LEU A 34 0.84 -2.59 -0.75
CA LEU A 34 0.32 -1.78 0.37
C LEU A 34 1.17 -0.52 0.56
N LEU A 35 2.50 -0.67 0.56
CA LEU A 35 3.43 0.46 0.59
C LEU A 35 3.17 1.43 -0.55
N VAL A 36 3.10 0.96 -1.79
CA VAL A 36 2.84 1.82 -2.95
C VAL A 36 1.50 2.55 -2.80
N GLY A 37 0.43 1.84 -2.50
CA GLY A 37 -0.91 2.42 -2.38
C GLY A 37 -1.00 3.48 -1.29
N ALA A 38 -0.52 3.17 -0.08
CA ALA A 38 -0.52 4.11 1.04
C ALA A 38 0.39 5.32 0.76
N PHE A 39 1.57 5.09 0.18
CA PHE A 39 2.50 6.14 -0.20
C PHE A 39 1.88 7.12 -1.21
N LEU A 40 1.15 6.62 -2.22
CA LEU A 40 0.49 7.48 -3.21
C LEU A 40 -0.67 8.29 -2.61
N ASN A 41 -1.37 7.75 -1.61
CA ASN A 41 -2.42 8.51 -0.90
C ASN A 41 -1.85 9.66 -0.08
N MET A 42 -0.70 9.44 0.56
CA MET A 42 -0.04 10.40 1.46
C MET A 42 0.83 11.41 0.70
N PHE A 43 1.54 10.97 -0.34
CA PHE A 43 2.62 11.72 -1.01
C PHE A 43 2.53 11.65 -2.56
N PRO A 44 1.39 11.98 -3.17
CA PRO A 44 1.17 11.73 -4.60
C PRO A 44 2.13 12.47 -5.54
N ASN A 45 2.69 13.61 -5.09
CA ASN A 45 3.58 14.45 -5.90
C ASN A 45 5.06 14.05 -5.75
N MET A 46 5.37 13.02 -4.96
CA MET A 46 6.76 12.62 -4.73
C MET A 46 7.33 11.73 -5.82
N VAL A 47 6.51 11.18 -6.71
CA VAL A 47 6.95 10.29 -7.79
C VAL A 47 6.18 10.57 -9.08
N ALA A 48 6.82 10.35 -10.22
CA ALA A 48 6.26 10.56 -11.55
C ALA A 48 5.44 9.37 -12.05
N ALA A 49 5.64 8.16 -11.50
CA ALA A 49 4.92 6.96 -11.89
C ALA A 49 4.96 5.90 -10.79
N ALA A 50 4.02 4.95 -10.83
CA ALA A 50 4.02 3.80 -9.92
C ALA A 50 3.72 2.48 -10.62
N VAL A 51 4.31 1.40 -10.10
CA VAL A 51 4.03 0.01 -10.50
C VAL A 51 3.65 -0.81 -9.27
N ALA A 52 2.41 -1.29 -9.23
CA ALA A 52 1.87 -2.07 -8.13
C ALA A 52 1.55 -3.49 -8.61
N LYS A 53 2.30 -4.49 -8.13
CA LYS A 53 2.19 -5.88 -8.59
C LYS A 53 1.47 -6.75 -7.56
N VAL A 54 0.37 -7.39 -7.95
CA VAL A 54 -0.52 -8.15 -7.05
C VAL A 54 -0.71 -7.43 -5.70
N PRO A 55 -1.14 -6.15 -5.71
CA PRO A 55 -0.95 -5.28 -4.56
C PRO A 55 -2.01 -5.54 -3.48
N PHE A 56 -1.57 -5.72 -2.23
CA PHE A 56 -2.46 -5.81 -1.07
C PHE A 56 -2.92 -4.40 -0.70
N VAL A 57 -4.14 -4.00 -1.08
CA VAL A 57 -4.60 -2.60 -1.00
C VAL A 57 -5.92 -2.42 -0.27
N ASP A 58 -6.61 -3.51 0.07
CA ASP A 58 -7.77 -3.49 0.96
C ASP A 58 -7.55 -4.32 2.23
N PRO A 59 -6.49 -4.03 3.02
CA PRO A 59 -6.20 -4.77 4.24
C PRO A 59 -7.34 -4.70 5.25
N SER A 60 -8.12 -3.61 5.29
CA SER A 60 -9.22 -3.49 6.24
C SER A 60 -10.32 -4.50 5.97
N ALA A 61 -10.71 -4.69 4.69
CA ALA A 61 -11.70 -5.71 4.35
C ALA A 61 -11.11 -7.12 4.48
N THR A 62 -9.90 -7.36 3.95
CA THR A 62 -9.27 -8.68 3.94
C THR A 62 -8.99 -9.19 5.35
N MET A 63 -8.47 -8.34 6.25
CA MET A 63 -8.22 -8.74 7.64
C MET A 63 -9.51 -8.96 8.45
N SER A 64 -10.65 -8.44 7.99
CA SER A 64 -11.95 -8.66 8.63
C SER A 64 -12.63 -9.96 8.20
N ASP A 65 -12.07 -10.69 7.22
CA ASP A 65 -12.60 -11.96 6.73
C ASP A 65 -11.64 -13.12 7.06
N PRO A 66 -11.88 -13.87 8.14
CA PRO A 66 -11.03 -15.01 8.53
C PRO A 66 -11.18 -16.23 7.60
N SER A 67 -12.13 -16.22 6.66
CA SER A 67 -12.29 -17.29 5.68
C SER A 67 -11.31 -17.18 4.52
N LEU A 68 -10.72 -16.01 4.30
CA LEU A 68 -9.70 -15.81 3.28
C LEU A 68 -8.40 -16.50 3.67
N PRO A 69 -7.66 -17.05 2.68
CA PRO A 69 -6.32 -17.56 2.93
C PRO A 69 -5.44 -16.47 3.54
N LEU A 70 -4.55 -16.86 4.45
CA LEU A 70 -3.59 -16.00 5.16
C LEU A 70 -4.14 -15.06 6.24
N THR A 71 -5.40 -14.62 6.20
CA THR A 71 -5.91 -13.59 7.14
C THR A 71 -5.58 -13.88 8.61
N THR A 72 -5.92 -15.07 9.10
CA THR A 72 -5.66 -15.44 10.50
C THR A 72 -4.18 -15.60 10.84
N HIS A 73 -3.35 -15.93 9.85
CA HIS A 73 -1.90 -16.02 10.02
C HIS A 73 -1.22 -14.64 10.05
N GLU A 74 -1.87 -13.62 9.50
CA GLU A 74 -1.32 -12.26 9.39
C GLU A 74 -1.81 -11.30 10.49
N TYR A 75 -2.62 -11.76 11.45
CA TYR A 75 -3.01 -10.94 12.61
C TYR A 75 -1.81 -10.51 13.44
N ASP A 76 -0.76 -11.33 13.53
CA ASP A 76 0.48 -10.97 14.22
C ASP A 76 1.27 -9.86 13.48
N GLU A 77 0.98 -9.65 12.18
CA GLU A 77 1.63 -8.63 11.35
C GLU A 77 0.79 -7.33 11.28
N TRP A 78 -0.49 -7.45 10.94
CA TRP A 78 -1.37 -6.29 10.69
C TRP A 78 -2.29 -5.94 11.85
N GLY A 79 -2.46 -6.85 12.81
CA GLY A 79 -3.34 -6.74 13.95
C GLY A 79 -4.65 -7.51 13.80
N ASP A 80 -5.17 -8.00 14.93
CA ASP A 80 -6.50 -8.64 15.01
C ASP A 80 -7.59 -7.56 15.02
N VAL A 81 -8.19 -7.34 13.85
CA VAL A 81 -9.24 -6.34 13.70
C VAL A 81 -10.57 -6.73 14.35
N HIS A 82 -10.79 -7.98 14.75
CA HIS A 82 -12.04 -8.36 15.40
C HIS A 82 -12.04 -7.98 16.88
N ASN A 83 -10.91 -8.18 17.54
CA ASN A 83 -10.81 -8.06 19.00
C ASN A 83 -10.09 -6.80 19.47
N ASP A 84 -9.37 -6.10 18.58
CA ASP A 84 -8.63 -4.88 18.92
C ASP A 84 -9.11 -3.67 18.10
N GLN A 85 -9.77 -2.73 18.78
CA GLN A 85 -10.22 -1.47 18.17
C GLN A 85 -9.04 -0.58 17.75
N ALA A 86 -7.94 -0.56 18.52
CA ALA A 86 -6.78 0.23 18.19
C ALA A 86 -6.08 -0.33 16.93
N ALA A 87 -6.02 -1.66 16.80
CA ALA A 87 -5.52 -2.31 15.58
C ALA A 87 -6.40 -1.96 14.37
N ARG A 88 -7.73 -2.01 14.51
CA ARG A 88 -8.67 -1.56 13.46
C ARG A 88 -8.44 -0.13 13.02
N ASP A 89 -8.42 0.79 13.98
CA ASP A 89 -8.29 2.22 13.69
C ASP A 89 -6.94 2.51 13.03
N LEU A 90 -5.89 1.82 13.48
CA LEU A 90 -4.56 1.90 12.88
C LEU A 90 -4.56 1.37 11.45
N LEU A 91 -5.09 0.18 11.19
CA LEU A 91 -5.15 -0.43 9.85
C LEU A 91 -5.92 0.44 8.86
N ARG A 92 -7.08 0.98 9.30
CA ARG A 92 -7.89 1.91 8.51
C ARG A 92 -7.17 3.22 8.20
N SER A 93 -6.32 3.71 9.10
CA SER A 93 -5.61 4.98 8.91
C SER A 93 -4.65 4.99 7.71
N TYR A 94 -4.21 3.82 7.25
CA TYR A 94 -3.31 3.69 6.09
C TYR A 94 -3.82 2.75 4.99
N CYS A 95 -4.98 2.10 5.17
CA CYS A 95 -5.60 1.25 4.15
C CYS A 95 -5.70 1.98 2.80
N PRO A 96 -5.01 1.54 1.73
CA PRO A 96 -4.96 2.28 0.48
C PRO A 96 -6.34 2.51 -0.13
N TYR A 97 -7.18 1.48 -0.19
CA TYR A 97 -8.51 1.55 -0.76
C TYR A 97 -9.41 2.56 -0.03
N GLU A 98 -9.46 2.51 1.30
CA GLU A 98 -10.30 3.43 2.10
C GLU A 98 -9.78 4.89 2.07
N ASN A 99 -8.49 5.10 1.83
CA ASN A 99 -7.87 6.44 1.88
C ASN A 99 -7.70 7.09 0.49
N VAL A 100 -8.29 6.50 -0.56
CA VAL A 100 -8.41 7.19 -1.85
C VAL A 100 -9.22 8.46 -1.67
N LYS A 101 -8.68 9.58 -2.15
CA LYS A 101 -9.33 10.90 -2.05
C LYS A 101 -9.23 11.66 -3.37
N ARG A 102 -10.04 12.71 -3.51
CA ARG A 102 -10.00 13.58 -4.69
C ARG A 102 -8.70 14.38 -4.72
N GLN A 103 -7.68 13.84 -5.37
CA GLN A 103 -6.39 14.47 -5.59
C GLN A 103 -5.78 14.02 -6.94
N LYS A 104 -4.69 14.64 -7.35
CA LYS A 104 -3.93 14.18 -8.52
C LYS A 104 -3.05 13.01 -8.09
N TYR A 105 -3.16 11.89 -8.79
CA TYR A 105 -2.26 10.75 -8.67
C TYR A 105 -1.34 10.69 -9.89
N PRO A 106 -0.12 10.13 -9.77
CA PRO A 106 0.70 9.84 -10.94
C PRO A 106 0.06 8.73 -11.79
N PRO A 107 0.53 8.49 -13.03
CA PRO A 107 0.22 7.27 -13.76
C PRO A 107 0.59 6.01 -12.95
N ILE A 108 -0.33 5.05 -12.87
CA ILE A 108 -0.19 3.80 -12.11
C ILE A 108 -0.40 2.63 -13.06
N MET A 109 0.51 1.65 -13.02
CA MET A 109 0.29 0.33 -13.58
C MET A 109 0.06 -0.67 -12.43
N ALA A 110 -1.18 -1.12 -12.29
CA ALA A 110 -1.54 -2.20 -11.38
C ALA A 110 -1.66 -3.52 -12.17
N THR A 111 -1.13 -4.61 -11.61
CA THR A 111 -1.25 -5.95 -12.21
C THR A 111 -1.79 -6.92 -11.17
N ALA A 112 -2.70 -7.81 -11.57
CA ALA A 112 -3.26 -8.85 -10.72
C ALA A 112 -3.20 -10.21 -11.41
N SER A 113 -3.46 -11.29 -10.67
CA SER A 113 -3.62 -12.63 -11.21
C SER A 113 -4.90 -13.25 -10.68
N TYR A 114 -5.72 -13.80 -11.59
CA TYR A 114 -6.98 -14.47 -11.26
C TYR A 114 -6.78 -15.66 -10.31
N GLN A 115 -5.62 -16.31 -10.37
CA GLN A 115 -5.29 -17.49 -9.56
C GLN A 115 -4.42 -17.16 -8.33
N ASP A 116 -4.21 -15.87 -8.00
CA ASP A 116 -3.47 -15.52 -6.78
C ASP A 116 -4.31 -15.86 -5.55
N THR A 117 -3.76 -16.72 -4.69
CA THR A 117 -4.39 -17.16 -3.44
C THR A 117 -3.89 -16.37 -2.22
N ARG A 118 -2.95 -15.44 -2.41
CA ARG A 118 -2.38 -14.63 -1.32
C ARG A 118 -2.99 -13.23 -1.29
N VAL A 119 -3.21 -12.64 -2.46
CA VAL A 119 -3.89 -11.34 -2.60
C VAL A 119 -5.00 -11.52 -3.62
N GLY A 120 -6.25 -11.31 -3.20
CA GLY A 120 -7.40 -11.49 -4.07
C GLY A 120 -7.33 -10.57 -5.30
N TYR A 121 -7.65 -11.10 -6.49
CA TYR A 121 -7.59 -10.32 -7.73
C TYR A 121 -8.50 -9.07 -7.70
N TRP A 122 -9.55 -9.10 -6.87
CA TRP A 122 -10.52 -8.01 -6.70
C TRP A 122 -9.95 -6.82 -5.91
N GLU A 123 -8.82 -6.96 -5.22
CA GLU A 123 -8.20 -5.85 -4.51
C GLU A 123 -7.53 -4.85 -5.48
N ALA A 124 -6.98 -5.36 -6.59
CA ALA A 124 -6.04 -4.63 -7.45
C ALA A 124 -6.67 -3.60 -8.40
#